data_AF-A0A1I5S3W5-F1
#
_entry.id   AF-A0A1I5S3W5-F1
#
_cell.length_a   1.000
_cell.length_b   1.000
_cell.length_c   1.000
_cell.angle_alpha   90.00
_cell.angle_beta   90.00
_cell.angle_gamma   90.00
#
_symmetry.space_group_name_H-M   'P 1'
#
loop_
_entity.id
_entity.type
_entity.pdbx_description
1 polymer ?
#
loop_
_entity_poly.entity_id
_entity_poly.type
_entity_poly.pdbx_seq_one_letter_code
_entity_poly.pdbx_strand_id
1 'polypeptide(L)'
;MKSNYGDHGRHRRKRYPGGMTVKIVIAAVVICICAAIFLVRSFVKRNADNEASKQVSVLELEEIEEPIPEEEPVVAASIEASVNEEQPGEAAVEASSEEEELDIQMGAGAETGEDIDVADLVSASNVGENSSITYGIDVSRFQGTIDWAQVAASGIDFAMIRVGYRDSSTGELKADSNARFNMQEAEKNGIKIGAYFFSTAVNKDEAVAEANWVKDYIAQYPITYPVGYNCEGFDKESSRQYSLTKDERSSIAEAFLDQIYKAGYTPIFYASMGELAGDVQWNTSQIEKSYKIWMAWYNQNTSNIANGPAYDGQCAMWQYTNQGTVAGISKKVDVDVAYFGYNGTETAKDTSERVTATADVEALMSFDTVDETVTAKNSTNLRDKPSQGDDSKVVVTLQNGQTAQRTGISSSGWSRVVLEGSTYYAVSSFLTTDLTAPKQETEQPVTTSGFKTQFADCNETVTAKDIVNLRSKPSVTDEDSTVAATLSSGDTATRTGINTDYGWSRVEYNGQTLYCVSSYLRVVE
;
A
#
# COMPACT_ATOMS: atom_id res chain seq x y z
N MET A 1 -81.52 35.31 28.71
CA MET A 1 -80.68 36.52 28.91
C MET A 1 -79.20 36.14 28.75
N LYS A 2 -78.30 37.14 28.76
CA LYS A 2 -76.82 37.07 28.77
C LYS A 2 -76.24 36.15 29.88
N SER A 3 -74.97 35.68 29.90
CA SER A 3 -73.93 35.46 28.85
C SER A 3 -72.62 34.88 29.45
N ASN A 4 -71.88 34.06 28.67
CA ASN A 4 -70.41 33.87 28.65
C ASN A 4 -69.59 33.15 29.76
N TYR A 5 -68.50 32.51 29.28
CA TYR A 5 -67.26 31.99 29.92
C TYR A 5 -67.30 30.80 30.89
N GLY A 6 -66.30 29.88 30.83
CA GLY A 6 -66.11 28.90 31.92
C GLY A 6 -65.07 27.74 31.80
N ASP A 7 -64.90 27.07 30.65
CA ASP A 7 -63.88 26.02 30.37
C ASP A 7 -63.83 24.70 31.25
N HIS A 8 -63.15 23.68 30.71
CA HIS A 8 -62.58 22.44 31.29
C HIS A 8 -63.50 21.27 31.69
N GLY A 9 -63.49 20.21 30.84
CA GLY A 9 -64.01 18.87 31.15
C GLY A 9 -63.48 17.77 30.21
N ARG A 10 -62.88 16.70 30.74
CA ARG A 10 -62.19 15.65 29.95
C ARG A 10 -63.18 14.65 29.31
N HIS A 11 -62.83 14.11 28.13
CA HIS A 11 -63.48 12.92 27.54
C HIS A 11 -62.48 11.86 27.10
N ARG A 12 -62.70 10.60 27.53
CA ARG A 12 -61.96 9.40 27.11
C ARG A 12 -62.62 8.78 25.88
N ARG A 13 -61.82 8.37 24.88
CA ARG A 13 -62.23 7.38 23.87
C ARG A 13 -61.52 6.04 24.13
N LYS A 14 -62.23 4.92 23.98
CA LYS A 14 -61.65 3.56 24.12
C LYS A 14 -60.88 3.16 22.85
N ARG A 15 -59.80 2.37 23.00
CA ARG A 15 -59.11 1.66 21.91
C ARG A 15 -59.62 0.22 21.83
N TYR A 16 -59.63 -0.35 20.63
CA TYR A 16 -59.64 -1.80 20.39
C TYR A 16 -58.22 -2.26 20.00
N PRO A 17 -57.70 -3.39 20.55
CA PRO A 17 -56.43 -3.98 20.11
C PRO A 17 -56.66 -5.02 19.01
N GLY A 18 -55.91 -4.95 17.91
CA GLY A 18 -56.03 -5.93 16.82
C GLY A 18 -55.05 -5.80 15.64
N GLY A 19 -54.32 -4.69 15.50
CA GLY A 19 -53.48 -4.43 14.32
C GLY A 19 -52.02 -4.92 14.38
N MET A 20 -51.53 -5.41 15.53
CA MET A 20 -50.10 -5.66 15.75
C MET A 20 -49.69 -7.12 15.56
N THR A 21 -50.47 -8.07 16.08
CA THR A 21 -50.21 -9.51 15.98
C THR A 21 -50.15 -10.02 14.53
N VAL A 22 -51.06 -9.57 13.67
CA VAL A 22 -51.12 -9.99 12.26
C VAL A 22 -49.85 -9.59 11.49
N LYS A 23 -49.30 -8.40 11.76
CA LYS A 23 -48.07 -7.93 11.09
C LYS A 23 -46.83 -8.73 11.51
N ILE A 24 -46.73 -9.11 12.79
CA ILE A 24 -45.63 -9.92 13.31
C ILE A 24 -45.66 -11.33 12.69
N VAL A 25 -46.85 -11.95 12.58
CA VAL A 25 -47.00 -13.27 11.94
C VAL A 25 -46.59 -13.24 10.46
N ILE A 26 -46.99 -12.20 9.70
CA ILE A 26 -46.59 -12.06 8.28
C ILE A 26 -45.07 -11.89 8.15
N ALA A 27 -44.44 -11.06 9.00
CA ALA A 27 -42.98 -10.89 8.99
C ALA A 27 -42.23 -12.20 9.28
N ALA A 28 -42.68 -12.97 10.28
CA ALA A 28 -42.10 -14.28 10.61
C ALA A 28 -42.21 -15.28 9.45
N VAL A 29 -43.37 -15.36 8.78
CA VAL A 29 -43.57 -16.24 7.61
C VAL A 29 -42.64 -15.88 6.45
N VAL A 30 -42.46 -14.58 6.16
CA VAL A 30 -41.51 -14.13 5.12
C VAL A 30 -40.07 -14.53 5.46
N ILE A 31 -39.64 -14.35 6.71
CA ILE A 31 -38.30 -14.74 7.17
C ILE A 31 -38.09 -16.26 7.03
N CYS A 32 -39.07 -17.08 7.41
CA CYS A 32 -39.01 -18.54 7.23
C CYS A 32 -38.91 -18.95 5.75
N ILE A 33 -39.63 -18.28 4.84
CA ILE A 33 -39.55 -18.53 3.40
C ILE A 33 -38.16 -18.15 2.84
N CYS A 34 -37.62 -16.99 3.24
CA CYS A 34 -36.26 -16.57 2.85
C CYS A 34 -35.19 -17.57 3.35
N ALA A 35 -35.30 -18.04 4.59
CA ALA A 35 -34.40 -19.06 5.15
C ALA A 35 -34.49 -20.40 4.40
N ALA A 36 -35.70 -20.85 4.04
CA ALA A 36 -35.89 -22.07 3.25
C ALA A 36 -35.28 -21.94 1.84
N ILE A 37 -35.45 -20.81 1.16
CA ILE A 37 -34.85 -20.54 -0.16
C ILE A 37 -33.31 -20.53 -0.06
N PHE A 38 -32.76 -19.95 1.01
CA PHE A 38 -31.31 -19.93 1.24
C PHE A 38 -30.75 -21.34 1.48
N LEU A 39 -31.42 -22.16 2.30
CA LEU A 39 -31.04 -23.56 2.55
C LEU A 39 -31.10 -24.42 1.28
N VAL A 40 -32.14 -24.26 0.45
CA VAL A 40 -32.24 -24.96 -0.85
C VAL A 40 -31.11 -24.54 -1.79
N ARG A 41 -30.79 -23.23 -1.89
CA ARG A 41 -29.64 -22.75 -2.68
C ARG A 41 -28.30 -23.29 -2.18
N SER A 42 -28.11 -23.35 -0.86
CA SER A 42 -26.92 -23.93 -0.23
C SER A 42 -26.76 -25.42 -0.56
N PHE A 43 -27.86 -26.18 -0.50
CA PHE A 43 -27.87 -27.61 -0.81
C PHE A 43 -27.61 -27.90 -2.30
N VAL A 44 -28.24 -27.13 -3.20
CA VAL A 44 -28.01 -27.25 -4.65
C VAL A 44 -26.56 -26.93 -5.01
N LYS A 45 -25.96 -25.89 -4.42
CA LYS A 45 -24.54 -25.59 -4.65
C LYS A 45 -23.63 -26.74 -4.19
N ARG A 46 -23.85 -27.25 -2.96
CA ARG A 46 -23.07 -28.38 -2.42
C ARG A 46 -23.14 -29.66 -3.24
N ASN A 47 -24.23 -29.90 -3.98
CA ASN A 47 -24.28 -31.04 -4.90
C ASN A 47 -23.47 -30.79 -6.19
N ALA A 48 -23.54 -29.59 -6.78
CA ALA A 48 -22.76 -29.24 -7.97
C ALA A 48 -21.24 -29.29 -7.68
N ASP A 49 -20.81 -28.75 -6.54
CA ASP A 49 -19.41 -28.79 -6.08
C ASP A 49 -18.89 -30.25 -5.92
N ASN A 50 -19.78 -31.22 -5.65
CA ASN A 50 -19.47 -32.64 -5.42
C ASN A 50 -19.41 -33.50 -6.72
N GLU A 51 -20.02 -33.03 -7.81
CA GLU A 51 -19.89 -33.70 -9.12
C GLU A 51 -18.63 -33.24 -9.85
N ALA A 52 -18.21 -31.99 -9.65
CA ALA A 52 -16.97 -31.44 -10.22
C ALA A 52 -15.69 -32.16 -9.74
N SER A 53 -15.67 -32.68 -8.50
CA SER A 53 -14.48 -33.33 -7.92
C SER A 53 -14.23 -34.77 -8.40
N LYS A 54 -14.96 -35.25 -9.42
CA LYS A 54 -14.92 -36.65 -9.90
C LYS A 54 -14.31 -36.84 -11.29
N GLN A 55 -13.78 -35.79 -11.90
CA GLN A 55 -13.00 -35.85 -13.13
C GLN A 55 -11.64 -35.15 -12.92
N VAL A 56 -10.65 -35.50 -13.75
CA VAL A 56 -9.24 -35.10 -13.64
C VAL A 56 -8.46 -35.79 -12.51
N SER A 57 -8.22 -37.08 -12.72
CA SER A 57 -6.89 -37.67 -12.53
C SER A 57 -6.54 -38.48 -13.79
N VAL A 58 -5.29 -38.97 -13.90
CA VAL A 58 -4.68 -39.79 -14.98
C VAL A 58 -3.69 -39.04 -15.91
N LEU A 59 -2.41 -39.37 -15.69
CA LEU A 59 -1.23 -39.34 -16.58
C LEU A 59 -0.53 -38.01 -16.96
N GLU A 60 0.75 -37.98 -16.58
CA GLU A 60 1.86 -37.24 -17.20
C GLU A 60 3.08 -38.20 -17.17
N LEU A 61 3.88 -38.25 -18.24
CA LEU A 61 5.12 -39.03 -18.36
C LEU A 61 5.90 -38.59 -19.61
N GLU A 62 7.13 -38.09 -19.45
CA GLU A 62 8.33 -38.44 -20.23
C GLU A 62 9.60 -37.83 -19.56
N GLU A 63 10.79 -38.11 -20.08
CA GLU A 63 12.08 -38.20 -19.33
C GLU A 63 13.25 -37.54 -20.13
N ILE A 64 14.52 -37.74 -19.69
CA ILE A 64 15.81 -37.58 -20.45
C ILE A 64 16.36 -36.13 -20.54
N GLU A 65 17.65 -35.80 -20.32
CA GLU A 65 18.88 -36.47 -19.78
C GLU A 65 19.91 -35.39 -19.32
N GLU A 66 20.95 -35.76 -18.55
CA GLU A 66 22.19 -34.96 -18.35
C GLU A 66 23.32 -35.39 -19.33
N PRO A 67 24.40 -34.59 -19.51
CA PRO A 67 25.70 -35.08 -18.98
C PRO A 67 26.73 -34.01 -18.51
N ILE A 68 27.80 -34.51 -17.86
CA ILE A 68 29.04 -33.84 -17.38
C ILE A 68 30.25 -34.76 -17.74
N PRO A 69 31.53 -34.46 -17.42
CA PRO A 69 32.34 -33.21 -17.42
C PRO A 69 33.66 -33.36 -18.25
N GLU A 70 34.55 -32.35 -18.29
CA GLU A 70 36.01 -32.49 -18.57
C GLU A 70 36.84 -31.48 -17.72
N GLU A 71 38.17 -31.70 -17.56
CA GLU A 71 39.05 -31.08 -16.53
C GLU A 71 40.21 -30.20 -17.08
N GLU A 72 40.80 -29.36 -16.19
CA GLU A 72 42.26 -29.05 -15.99
C GLU A 72 43.19 -28.66 -17.19
N PRO A 73 44.16 -27.70 -17.02
CA PRO A 73 45.41 -28.03 -16.31
C PRO A 73 46.20 -26.92 -15.55
N VAL A 74 46.64 -27.28 -14.35
CA VAL A 74 47.86 -26.91 -13.57
C VAL A 74 49.07 -26.24 -14.25
N VAL A 75 49.74 -25.30 -13.55
CA VAL A 75 51.19 -25.41 -13.19
C VAL A 75 51.62 -24.60 -11.93
N ALA A 76 52.43 -25.23 -11.07
CA ALA A 76 53.54 -24.76 -10.17
C ALA A 76 53.63 -23.31 -9.63
N ALA A 77 54.20 -22.98 -8.45
CA ALA A 77 54.68 -23.67 -7.20
C ALA A 77 55.13 -22.55 -6.19
N SER A 78 55.85 -22.66 -5.06
CA SER A 78 56.70 -23.69 -4.37
C SER A 78 56.96 -23.28 -2.89
N ILE A 79 57.54 -24.18 -2.06
CA ILE A 79 58.34 -23.92 -0.81
C ILE A 79 57.53 -23.33 0.40
N GLU A 80 57.23 -24.07 1.48
CA GLU A 80 58.09 -24.59 2.59
C GLU A 80 58.68 -23.52 3.54
N ALA A 81 58.77 -23.69 4.87
CA ALA A 81 58.17 -24.67 5.81
C ALA A 81 58.41 -24.22 7.28
N SER A 82 57.62 -24.71 8.25
CA SER A 82 58.08 -25.18 9.58
C SER A 82 56.91 -25.52 10.53
N VAL A 83 57.14 -26.47 11.45
CA VAL A 83 56.21 -26.95 12.49
C VAL A 83 57.04 -27.35 13.72
N ASN A 84 56.64 -26.94 14.93
CA ASN A 84 56.46 -27.85 16.09
C ASN A 84 55.81 -27.16 17.30
N GLU A 85 55.17 -27.96 18.14
CA GLU A 85 54.70 -27.61 19.49
C GLU A 85 55.74 -28.03 20.56
N GLU A 86 55.68 -27.44 21.77
CA GLU A 86 55.35 -28.13 23.04
C GLU A 86 55.64 -27.28 24.30
N GLN A 87 55.11 -27.71 25.45
CA GLN A 87 55.13 -27.09 26.80
C GLN A 87 56.04 -27.93 27.75
N PRO A 88 56.05 -27.81 29.11
CA PRO A 88 55.58 -26.79 30.06
C PRO A 88 56.64 -26.37 31.13
N GLY A 89 56.24 -25.62 32.18
CA GLY A 89 57.02 -25.36 33.41
C GLY A 89 56.13 -24.86 34.57
N GLU A 90 56.51 -25.13 35.83
CA GLU A 90 55.63 -25.06 37.02
C GLU A 90 55.85 -23.87 37.98
N ALA A 91 54.88 -23.73 38.93
CA ALA A 91 54.98 -23.14 40.28
C ALA A 91 54.87 -21.59 40.43
N ALA A 92 54.36 -21.02 41.55
CA ALA A 92 53.86 -21.61 42.80
C ALA A 92 52.77 -20.76 43.53
N VAL A 93 52.07 -21.41 44.47
CA VAL A 93 51.15 -20.95 45.54
C VAL A 93 51.17 -19.48 46.04
N GLU A 94 49.98 -18.96 46.38
CA GLU A 94 49.60 -18.73 47.80
C GLU A 94 48.07 -18.83 47.99
N ALA A 95 47.56 -18.81 49.23
CA ALA A 95 46.19 -19.20 49.55
C ALA A 95 45.53 -18.36 50.67
N SER A 96 44.20 -18.28 50.65
CA SER A 96 43.37 -17.92 51.80
C SER A 96 42.07 -18.73 51.77
N SER A 97 41.62 -19.15 52.94
CA SER A 97 40.47 -20.05 53.15
C SER A 97 39.49 -19.42 54.13
N GLU A 98 38.20 -19.52 53.86
CA GLU A 98 37.16 -19.56 54.89
C GLU A 98 35.92 -20.30 54.33
N GLU A 99 35.02 -20.73 55.22
CA GLU A 99 34.07 -21.82 54.98
C GLU A 99 32.63 -21.30 54.75
N GLU A 100 31.90 -21.90 53.80
CA GLU A 100 30.42 -21.85 53.76
C GLU A 100 29.84 -23.26 53.55
N GLU A 101 28.57 -23.45 53.95
CA GLU A 101 28.01 -24.76 54.29
C GLU A 101 27.60 -25.62 53.09
N LEU A 102 27.77 -26.94 53.23
CA LEU A 102 27.26 -27.96 52.30
C LEU A 102 25.76 -28.17 52.49
N ASP A 103 24.91 -27.44 51.76
CA ASP A 103 23.53 -27.87 51.52
C ASP A 103 23.49 -28.95 50.42
N ILE A 104 23.05 -30.16 50.79
CA ILE A 104 23.08 -31.33 49.90
C ILE A 104 21.67 -31.62 49.40
N GLN A 105 21.26 -30.90 48.35
CA GLN A 105 20.05 -31.24 47.57
C GLN A 105 20.39 -31.64 46.12
N MET A 106 21.12 -32.76 45.97
CA MET A 106 21.09 -33.52 44.71
C MET A 106 19.70 -34.12 44.49
N GLY A 107 19.17 -34.09 43.27
CA GLY A 107 17.97 -34.89 42.95
C GLY A 107 17.17 -34.56 41.69
N ALA A 108 17.40 -33.40 41.08
CA ALA A 108 16.85 -33.07 39.76
C ALA A 108 17.96 -32.47 38.89
N GLY A 109 17.95 -32.77 37.60
CA GLY A 109 18.68 -31.94 36.64
C GLY A 109 18.02 -30.58 36.63
N ALA A 110 18.77 -29.51 36.92
CA ALA A 110 18.27 -28.17 36.72
C ALA A 110 18.16 -27.94 35.21
N GLU A 111 16.93 -27.81 34.70
CA GLU A 111 16.65 -27.26 33.38
C GLU A 111 17.14 -25.81 33.39
N THR A 112 18.40 -25.58 33.02
CA THR A 112 18.96 -24.23 32.88
C THR A 112 18.38 -23.62 31.62
N GLY A 113 17.25 -22.92 31.77
CA GLY A 113 16.76 -21.98 30.76
C GLY A 113 17.81 -20.91 30.47
N GLU A 114 17.66 -20.24 29.33
CA GLU A 114 18.54 -19.15 28.94
C GLU A 114 18.45 -17.98 29.94
N ASP A 115 19.59 -17.31 30.15
CA ASP A 115 19.69 -16.16 31.05
C ASP A 115 19.12 -14.92 30.34
N ILE A 116 17.85 -14.61 30.62
CA ILE A 116 17.07 -13.54 29.96
C ILE A 116 16.86 -12.40 30.95
N ASP A 117 17.26 -11.18 30.58
CA ASP A 117 16.90 -10.01 31.36
C ASP A 117 15.37 -9.81 31.32
N VAL A 118 14.75 -9.74 32.49
CA VAL A 118 13.31 -9.48 32.61
C VAL A 118 12.95 -8.09 32.06
N ALA A 119 13.90 -7.15 31.97
CA ALA A 119 13.73 -5.88 31.27
C ALA A 119 13.59 -6.05 29.74
N ASP A 120 14.33 -6.97 29.12
CA ASP A 120 14.16 -7.31 27.70
C ASP A 120 12.79 -7.95 27.46
N LEU A 121 12.39 -8.88 28.33
CA LEU A 121 11.09 -9.57 28.27
C LEU A 121 9.88 -8.64 28.51
N VAL A 122 10.07 -7.51 29.21
CA VAL A 122 9.01 -6.53 29.53
C VAL A 122 9.02 -5.32 28.59
N SER A 123 10.09 -5.10 27.81
CA SER A 123 10.17 -3.99 26.83
C SER A 123 9.75 -4.37 25.41
N ALA A 124 9.73 -5.66 25.06
CA ALA A 124 9.28 -6.17 23.77
C ALA A 124 7.74 -6.35 23.71
N SER A 125 7.01 -5.24 23.56
CA SER A 125 5.54 -5.12 23.48
C SER A 125 4.76 -5.37 24.78
N ASN A 126 4.02 -4.35 25.21
CA ASN A 126 3.09 -4.36 26.34
C ASN A 126 1.80 -5.15 26.06
N VAL A 127 1.41 -5.30 24.79
CA VAL A 127 0.14 -5.96 24.41
C VAL A 127 0.27 -7.45 24.13
N GLY A 128 1.50 -7.98 24.10
CA GLY A 128 1.80 -9.40 23.91
C GLY A 128 1.56 -9.87 22.47
N GLU A 129 2.59 -10.49 21.89
CA GLU A 129 2.48 -11.20 20.62
C GLU A 129 1.68 -12.50 20.77
N ASN A 130 1.06 -12.96 19.69
CA ASN A 130 0.33 -14.23 19.61
C ASN A 130 0.48 -14.85 18.20
N SER A 131 0.19 -16.14 18.07
CA SER A 131 0.30 -16.90 16.82
C SER A 131 -0.91 -16.74 15.88
N SER A 132 -1.56 -15.58 15.87
CA SER A 132 -2.62 -15.29 14.88
C SER A 132 -1.97 -14.99 13.53
N ILE A 133 -2.50 -15.57 12.46
CA ILE A 133 -2.17 -15.13 11.11
C ILE A 133 -2.96 -13.85 10.83
N THR A 134 -2.27 -12.78 10.45
CA THR A 134 -2.87 -11.47 10.20
C THR A 134 -2.48 -10.94 8.82
N TYR A 135 -3.34 -10.11 8.22
CA TYR A 135 -3.16 -9.63 6.86
C TYR A 135 -2.90 -8.13 6.84
N GLY A 136 -1.90 -7.72 6.07
CA GLY A 136 -1.41 -6.35 6.04
C GLY A 136 -1.16 -5.81 4.64
N ILE A 137 -0.74 -4.56 4.62
CA ILE A 137 -0.18 -3.87 3.44
C ILE A 137 1.03 -3.05 3.88
N ASP A 138 1.95 -2.79 2.97
CA ASP A 138 2.94 -1.74 3.16
C ASP A 138 2.69 -0.56 2.21
N VAL A 139 2.90 0.65 2.74
CA VAL A 139 2.48 1.89 2.05
C VAL A 139 3.44 3.05 2.29
N SER A 140 3.49 3.92 1.29
CA SER A 140 4.31 5.12 1.25
C SER A 140 3.56 6.25 0.54
N ARG A 141 4.22 7.39 0.28
CA ARG A 141 3.70 8.44 -0.62
C ARG A 141 3.30 7.93 -2.00
N PHE A 142 3.81 6.78 -2.47
CA PHE A 142 3.53 6.26 -3.81
C PHE A 142 2.12 5.68 -3.99
N GLN A 143 1.39 5.41 -2.90
CA GLN A 143 -0.03 5.09 -2.93
C GLN A 143 -0.93 6.36 -2.95
N GLY A 144 -0.37 7.54 -2.67
CA GLY A 144 -1.08 8.83 -2.64
C GLY A 144 -2.00 8.97 -1.43
N THR A 145 -3.13 9.65 -1.59
CA THR A 145 -4.16 9.74 -0.55
C THR A 145 -4.95 8.44 -0.44
N ILE A 146 -4.84 7.75 0.70
CA ILE A 146 -5.56 6.50 1.01
C ILE A 146 -6.86 6.80 1.77
N ASP A 147 -7.96 6.14 1.42
CA ASP A 147 -9.17 6.07 2.25
C ASP A 147 -9.07 4.87 3.22
N TRP A 148 -8.53 5.16 4.40
CA TRP A 148 -8.28 4.18 5.45
C TRP A 148 -9.55 3.52 6.02
N ALA A 149 -10.74 4.13 5.85
CA ALA A 149 -11.99 3.51 6.25
C ALA A 149 -12.39 2.37 5.29
N GLN A 150 -12.12 2.53 3.99
CA GLN A 150 -12.29 1.47 3.00
C GLN A 150 -11.22 0.36 3.12
N VAL A 151 -10.00 0.71 3.51
CA VAL A 151 -8.94 -0.27 3.81
C VAL A 151 -9.33 -1.14 5.01
N ALA A 152 -9.79 -0.53 6.12
CA ALA A 152 -10.26 -1.28 7.29
C ALA A 152 -11.50 -2.15 6.95
N ALA A 153 -12.44 -1.63 6.17
CA ALA A 153 -13.60 -2.38 5.69
C ALA A 153 -13.24 -3.52 4.71
N SER A 154 -12.02 -3.56 4.17
CA SER A 154 -11.50 -4.65 3.35
C SER A 154 -10.94 -5.83 4.18
N GLY A 155 -10.81 -5.69 5.50
CA GLY A 155 -10.26 -6.73 6.38
C GLY A 155 -8.74 -6.72 6.52
N ILE A 156 -8.10 -5.55 6.38
CA ILE A 156 -6.68 -5.35 6.68
C ILE A 156 -6.50 -5.16 8.19
N ASP A 157 -5.65 -5.98 8.83
CA ASP A 157 -5.35 -5.95 10.26
C ASP A 157 -4.26 -4.92 10.61
N PHE A 158 -3.27 -4.76 9.74
CA PHE A 158 -2.09 -3.92 9.97
C PHE A 158 -1.59 -3.19 8.72
N ALA A 159 -0.80 -2.14 8.93
CA ALA A 159 -0.08 -1.46 7.86
C ALA A 159 1.37 -1.16 8.26
N MET A 160 2.33 -1.57 7.41
CA MET A 160 3.74 -1.20 7.50
C MET A 160 3.97 0.12 6.76
N ILE A 161 4.14 1.22 7.47
CA ILE A 161 4.17 2.56 6.86
C ILE A 161 5.62 3.02 6.68
N ARG A 162 6.02 3.39 5.46
CA ARG A 162 7.32 4.04 5.26
C ARG A 162 7.32 5.39 5.97
N VAL A 163 8.17 5.57 6.97
CA VAL A 163 8.25 6.83 7.73
C VAL A 163 9.31 7.78 7.19
N GLY A 164 10.36 7.25 6.57
CA GLY A 164 11.43 8.02 5.96
C GLY A 164 12.35 7.17 5.09
N TYR A 165 13.34 7.85 4.52
CA TYR A 165 14.39 7.27 3.70
C TYR A 165 15.67 8.11 3.81
N ARG A 166 16.83 7.49 3.57
CA ARG A 166 18.06 8.24 3.29
C ARG A 166 18.20 8.42 1.79
N ASP A 167 18.33 9.66 1.36
CA ASP A 167 18.41 10.03 -0.06
C ASP A 167 19.61 9.37 -0.75
N SER A 168 19.37 8.62 -1.81
CA SER A 168 20.40 7.87 -2.54
C SER A 168 21.40 8.77 -3.28
N SER A 169 21.12 10.06 -3.46
CA SER A 169 22.02 11.02 -4.12
C SER A 169 22.73 11.93 -3.12
N THR A 170 22.02 12.45 -2.12
CA THR A 170 22.59 13.43 -1.16
C THR A 170 23.01 12.82 0.17
N GLY A 171 22.55 11.61 0.51
CA GLY A 171 22.77 10.99 1.83
C GLY A 171 21.96 11.64 2.96
N GLU A 172 21.04 12.56 2.66
CA GLU A 172 20.21 13.27 3.64
C GLU A 172 19.06 12.39 4.15
N LEU A 173 18.71 12.52 5.44
CA LEU A 173 17.50 11.91 6.01
C LEU A 173 16.26 12.69 5.59
N LYS A 174 15.28 12.03 4.97
CA LYS A 174 14.03 12.63 4.48
C LYS A 174 12.82 11.85 4.97
N ALA A 175 11.79 12.57 5.41
CA ALA A 175 10.51 11.96 5.74
C ALA A 175 9.75 11.54 4.48
N ASP A 176 8.99 10.45 4.56
CA ASP A 176 7.95 10.20 3.57
C ASP A 176 6.79 11.18 3.80
N SER A 177 6.34 11.86 2.74
CA SER A 177 5.39 12.98 2.86
C SER A 177 3.98 12.58 3.29
N ASN A 178 3.59 11.30 3.13
CA ASN A 178 2.30 10.79 3.62
C ASN A 178 2.41 10.00 4.93
N ALA A 179 3.60 9.75 5.48
CA ALA A 179 3.78 8.92 6.67
C ALA A 179 2.90 9.32 7.86
N ARG A 180 2.89 10.60 8.24
CA ARG A 180 2.04 11.08 9.37
C ARG A 180 0.56 10.94 9.06
N PHE A 181 0.11 11.26 7.85
CA PHE A 181 -1.29 11.09 7.46
C PHE A 181 -1.71 9.62 7.52
N ASN A 182 -0.89 8.73 6.94
CA ASN A 182 -1.12 7.29 6.95
C ASN A 182 -1.17 6.72 8.37
N MET A 183 -0.24 7.09 9.26
CA MET A 183 -0.28 6.63 10.64
C MET A 183 -1.51 7.16 11.39
N GLN A 184 -1.87 8.44 11.25
CA GLN A 184 -3.02 9.01 11.96
C GLN A 184 -4.36 8.43 11.51
N GLU A 185 -4.54 8.19 10.21
CA GLU A 185 -5.79 7.64 9.68
C GLU A 185 -5.88 6.11 9.77
N ALA A 186 -4.77 5.36 9.74
CA ALA A 186 -4.77 3.93 10.00
C ALA A 186 -5.23 3.62 11.43
N GLU A 187 -4.60 4.24 12.44
CA GLU A 187 -4.94 4.11 13.86
C GLU A 187 -6.42 4.44 14.13
N LYS A 188 -6.88 5.57 13.58
CA LYS A 188 -8.26 6.07 13.70
C LYS A 188 -9.30 5.12 13.11
N ASN A 189 -8.93 4.28 12.14
CA ASN A 189 -9.78 3.23 11.57
C ASN A 189 -9.52 1.84 12.18
N GLY A 190 -8.70 1.74 13.23
CA GLY A 190 -8.44 0.51 13.99
C GLY A 190 -7.35 -0.39 13.43
N ILE A 191 -6.68 0.01 12.35
CA ILE A 191 -5.57 -0.74 11.73
C ILE A 191 -4.32 -0.55 12.59
N LYS A 192 -3.64 -1.66 12.91
CA LYS A 192 -2.41 -1.63 13.72
C LYS A 192 -1.23 -1.15 12.88
N ILE A 193 -0.35 -0.35 13.46
CA ILE A 193 0.74 0.31 12.72
C ILE A 193 2.06 -0.39 12.99
N GLY A 194 2.79 -0.71 11.93
CA GLY A 194 4.24 -0.84 11.95
C GLY A 194 4.87 0.26 11.11
N ALA A 195 6.19 0.39 11.17
CA ALA A 195 6.92 1.41 10.42
C ALA A 195 8.05 0.76 9.62
N TYR A 196 8.52 1.41 8.54
CA TYR A 196 9.80 1.06 7.94
C TYR A 196 10.57 2.27 7.44
N PHE A 197 11.88 2.10 7.31
CA PHE A 197 12.79 3.11 6.79
C PHE A 197 13.58 2.52 5.62
N PHE A 198 13.66 3.27 4.51
CA PHE A 198 14.46 2.89 3.35
C PHE A 198 15.89 3.42 3.52
N SER A 199 16.81 2.55 3.94
CA SER A 199 18.20 2.89 4.21
C SER A 199 19.02 2.97 2.93
N THR A 200 19.90 3.96 2.87
CA THR A 200 21.06 3.97 1.96
C THR A 200 22.36 4.21 2.74
N ALA A 201 22.38 3.82 4.01
CA ALA A 201 23.50 4.02 4.92
C ALA A 201 24.78 3.33 4.42
N VAL A 202 25.90 4.04 4.46
CA VAL A 202 27.22 3.50 4.03
C VAL A 202 28.14 3.13 5.20
N ASN A 203 27.69 3.28 6.44
CA ASN A 203 28.41 2.89 7.66
C ASN A 203 27.44 2.79 8.86
N LYS A 204 27.93 2.24 9.99
CA LYS A 204 27.10 2.04 11.19
C LYS A 204 26.60 3.36 11.79
N ASP A 205 27.36 4.45 11.70
CA ASP A 205 26.94 5.76 12.21
C ASP A 205 25.75 6.32 11.41
N GLU A 206 25.73 6.12 10.09
CA GLU A 206 24.58 6.47 9.26
C GLU A 206 23.34 5.62 9.61
N ALA A 207 23.48 4.33 9.88
CA ALA A 207 22.37 3.46 10.31
C ALA A 207 21.84 3.83 11.72
N VAL A 208 22.74 4.14 12.67
CA VAL A 208 22.35 4.60 14.01
C VAL A 208 21.68 5.98 13.94
N ALA A 209 22.10 6.86 13.03
CA ALA A 209 21.41 8.13 12.78
C ALA A 209 20.01 7.94 12.18
N GLU A 210 19.83 6.98 11.28
CA GLU A 210 18.51 6.60 10.73
C GLU A 210 17.59 6.05 11.83
N ALA A 211 18.06 5.08 12.63
CA ALA A 211 17.28 4.47 13.70
C ALA A 211 16.85 5.48 14.78
N ASN A 212 17.73 6.43 15.15
CA ASN A 212 17.38 7.50 16.08
C ASN A 212 16.35 8.48 15.47
N TRP A 213 16.49 8.85 14.20
CA TRP A 213 15.51 9.68 13.50
C TRP A 213 14.14 8.98 13.42
N VAL A 214 14.12 7.68 13.12
CA VAL A 214 12.91 6.84 13.09
C VAL A 214 12.23 6.81 14.46
N LYS A 215 12.98 6.47 15.52
CA LYS A 215 12.52 6.47 16.92
C LYS A 215 11.79 7.76 17.29
N ASP A 216 12.41 8.90 16.99
CA ASP A 216 11.89 10.22 17.39
C ASP A 216 10.71 10.65 16.49
N TYR A 217 10.68 10.24 15.22
CA TYR A 217 9.57 10.50 14.30
C TYR A 217 8.30 9.72 14.66
N ILE A 218 8.44 8.47 15.13
CA ILE A 218 7.33 7.55 15.43
C ILE A 218 6.86 7.57 16.89
N ALA A 219 7.54 8.28 17.80
CA ALA A 219 7.25 8.28 19.24
C ALA A 219 5.79 8.62 19.60
N GLN A 220 5.13 9.49 18.82
CA GLN A 220 3.74 9.93 19.01
C GLN A 220 2.67 9.00 18.41
N TYR A 221 3.02 7.75 18.10
CA TYR A 221 2.17 6.79 17.42
C TYR A 221 2.16 5.42 18.12
N PRO A 222 1.03 4.68 18.07
CA PRO A 222 0.91 3.34 18.66
C PRO A 222 1.54 2.27 17.77
N ILE A 223 2.86 2.33 17.61
CA ILE A 223 3.65 1.38 16.82
C ILE A 223 3.56 0.00 17.49
N THR A 224 2.70 -0.84 16.93
CA THR A 224 2.32 -2.17 17.45
C THR A 224 2.98 -3.28 16.66
N TYR A 225 3.10 -3.12 15.34
CA TYR A 225 3.91 -3.99 14.49
C TYR A 225 5.37 -3.50 14.45
N PRO A 226 6.31 -4.35 14.02
CA PRO A 226 7.73 -4.02 14.05
C PRO A 226 8.14 -2.76 13.26
N VAL A 227 9.36 -2.32 13.52
CA VAL A 227 10.04 -1.24 12.79
C VAL A 227 11.09 -1.84 11.85
N GLY A 228 10.84 -1.72 10.55
CA GLY A 228 11.58 -2.36 9.48
C GLY A 228 12.80 -1.57 9.00
N TYR A 229 13.94 -2.26 8.88
CA TYR A 229 15.03 -1.86 8.01
C TYR A 229 14.79 -2.44 6.61
N ASN A 230 14.56 -1.57 5.62
CA ASN A 230 14.56 -1.94 4.20
C ASN A 230 15.83 -1.36 3.54
N CYS A 231 16.52 -2.17 2.73
CA CYS A 231 17.64 -1.72 1.90
C CYS A 231 17.66 -2.51 0.59
N GLU A 232 17.22 -1.89 -0.52
CA GLU A 232 17.11 -2.53 -1.83
C GLU A 232 17.95 -1.82 -2.89
N GLY A 233 18.47 -2.57 -3.87
CA GLY A 233 19.18 -1.98 -5.01
C GLY A 233 20.58 -1.45 -4.70
N PHE A 234 21.19 -1.94 -3.62
CA PHE A 234 22.60 -1.68 -3.25
C PHE A 234 23.58 -2.18 -4.33
N ASP A 235 23.16 -3.10 -5.18
CA ASP A 235 23.91 -3.73 -6.29
C ASP A 235 24.06 -2.84 -7.54
N LYS A 236 23.36 -1.70 -7.60
CA LYS A 236 23.38 -0.78 -8.74
C LYS A 236 24.58 0.16 -8.64
N GLU A 237 25.31 0.36 -9.75
CA GLU A 237 26.48 1.27 -9.83
C GLU A 237 26.20 2.71 -9.33
N SER A 238 24.94 3.15 -9.38
CA SER A 238 24.49 4.46 -8.91
C SER A 238 24.16 4.52 -7.41
N SER A 239 24.26 3.41 -6.68
CA SER A 239 24.00 3.36 -5.24
C SER A 239 25.22 3.80 -4.42
N ARG A 240 24.98 4.58 -3.36
CA ARG A 240 26.00 4.89 -2.34
C ARG A 240 26.60 3.62 -1.71
N GLN A 241 25.84 2.52 -1.74
CA GLN A 241 26.19 1.24 -1.13
C GLN A 241 26.87 0.25 -2.09
N TYR A 242 27.10 0.63 -3.36
CA TYR A 242 27.63 -0.27 -4.41
C TYR A 242 28.99 -0.90 -4.06
N SER A 243 29.85 -0.17 -3.37
CA SER A 243 31.18 -0.65 -2.97
C SER A 243 31.18 -1.43 -1.64
N LEU A 244 30.03 -1.63 -0.99
CA LEU A 244 29.97 -2.36 0.29
C LEU A 244 29.98 -3.88 0.07
N THR A 245 30.84 -4.57 0.82
CA THR A 245 30.77 -6.02 0.97
C THR A 245 29.46 -6.45 1.66
N LYS A 246 29.12 -7.73 1.51
CA LYS A 246 28.01 -8.37 2.25
C LYS A 246 28.13 -8.17 3.76
N ASP A 247 29.35 -8.31 4.28
CA ASP A 247 29.61 -8.25 5.72
C ASP A 247 29.44 -6.83 6.26
N GLU A 248 29.97 -5.81 5.56
CA GLU A 248 29.75 -4.40 5.90
C GLU A 248 28.26 -4.03 5.83
N ARG A 249 27.57 -4.42 4.75
CA ARG A 249 26.15 -4.10 4.54
C ARG A 249 25.26 -4.78 5.58
N SER A 250 25.52 -6.03 5.94
CA SER A 250 24.84 -6.73 7.04
C SER A 250 25.12 -6.04 8.38
N SER A 251 26.39 -5.70 8.64
CA SER A 251 26.83 -4.96 9.83
C SER A 251 26.17 -3.59 10.02
N ILE A 252 25.73 -2.96 8.92
CA ILE A 252 24.99 -1.69 8.90
C ILE A 252 23.51 -1.93 9.23
N ALA A 253 22.89 -2.97 8.66
CA ALA A 253 21.53 -3.37 9.00
C ALA A 253 21.39 -3.75 10.48
N GLU A 254 22.30 -4.59 10.99
CA GLU A 254 22.35 -4.97 12.41
C GLU A 254 22.40 -3.73 13.31
N ALA A 255 23.23 -2.74 12.98
CA ALA A 255 23.37 -1.51 13.78
C ALA A 255 22.10 -0.64 13.83
N PHE A 256 21.26 -0.68 12.78
CA PHE A 256 19.93 -0.06 12.81
C PHE A 256 18.98 -0.85 13.71
N LEU A 257 18.91 -2.17 13.51
CA LEU A 257 18.00 -3.08 14.22
C LEU A 257 18.28 -3.07 15.74
N ASP A 258 19.57 -3.11 16.12
CA ASP A 258 20.09 -2.91 17.47
C ASP A 258 19.55 -1.62 18.12
N GLN A 259 19.59 -0.51 17.38
CA GLN A 259 19.24 0.81 17.89
C GLN A 259 17.72 1.02 17.97
N ILE A 260 16.96 0.36 17.09
CA ILE A 260 15.50 0.23 17.16
C ILE A 260 15.09 -0.61 18.39
N TYR A 261 15.77 -1.73 18.64
CA TYR A 261 15.57 -2.54 19.84
C TYR A 261 15.86 -1.75 21.12
N LYS A 262 17.00 -1.03 21.18
CA LYS A 262 17.37 -0.14 22.30
C LYS A 262 16.44 1.07 22.46
N ALA A 263 15.64 1.40 21.44
CA ALA A 263 14.55 2.35 21.52
C ALA A 263 13.23 1.72 22.05
N GLY A 264 13.24 0.43 22.38
CA GLY A 264 12.12 -0.38 22.89
C GLY A 264 11.09 -0.73 21.83
N TYR A 265 11.43 -0.76 20.55
CA TYR A 265 10.52 -1.21 19.48
C TYR A 265 11.00 -2.55 18.95
N THR A 266 10.08 -3.45 18.58
CA THR A 266 10.43 -4.70 17.91
C THR A 266 11.08 -4.41 16.55
N PRO A 267 12.33 -4.80 16.29
CA PRO A 267 12.95 -4.68 14.97
C PRO A 267 12.47 -5.77 14.00
N ILE A 268 12.49 -5.48 12.71
CA ILE A 268 12.35 -6.49 11.64
C ILE A 268 13.29 -6.17 10.48
N PHE A 269 13.93 -7.18 9.91
CA PHE A 269 14.80 -7.02 8.74
C PHE A 269 14.04 -7.37 7.46
N TYR A 270 14.07 -6.48 6.46
CA TYR A 270 13.45 -6.71 5.16
C TYR A 270 14.49 -6.89 4.05
N ALA A 271 14.30 -7.92 3.23
CA ALA A 271 15.00 -8.17 1.97
C ALA A 271 14.19 -9.16 1.09
N SER A 272 14.55 -9.30 -0.19
CA SER A 272 13.93 -10.32 -1.05
C SER A 272 14.49 -11.72 -0.79
N MET A 273 13.70 -12.77 -1.08
CA MET A 273 14.12 -14.17 -0.88
C MET A 273 15.47 -14.49 -1.54
N GLY A 274 15.68 -14.01 -2.77
CA GLY A 274 16.90 -14.26 -3.54
C GLY A 274 18.16 -13.56 -3.00
N GLU A 275 18.00 -12.61 -2.08
CA GLU A 275 19.09 -11.99 -1.34
C GLU A 275 19.37 -12.71 -0.01
N LEU A 276 18.31 -13.19 0.64
CA LEU A 276 18.33 -13.86 1.94
C LEU A 276 18.85 -15.30 1.88
N ALA A 277 18.41 -16.07 0.88
CA ALA A 277 18.68 -17.49 0.78
C ALA A 277 20.19 -17.79 0.71
N GLY A 278 20.65 -18.77 1.50
CA GLY A 278 22.04 -19.25 1.46
C GLY A 278 23.11 -18.20 1.80
N ASP A 279 22.76 -17.16 2.56
CA ASP A 279 23.62 -16.01 2.87
C ASP A 279 24.21 -15.30 1.61
N VAL A 280 23.46 -15.23 0.50
CA VAL A 280 23.97 -14.78 -0.80
C VAL A 280 24.25 -13.27 -0.86
N GLN A 281 23.34 -12.40 -0.39
CA GLN A 281 23.56 -10.94 -0.32
C GLN A 281 23.54 -10.39 1.12
N TRP A 282 23.19 -11.20 2.10
CA TRP A 282 23.12 -10.83 3.51
C TRP A 282 23.69 -11.94 4.38
N ASN A 283 24.13 -11.62 5.60
CA ASN A 283 24.46 -12.64 6.61
C ASN A 283 23.19 -13.06 7.36
N THR A 284 22.22 -13.57 6.60
CA THR A 284 20.88 -13.99 7.06
C THR A 284 20.98 -14.93 8.27
N SER A 285 21.88 -15.91 8.22
CA SER A 285 22.13 -16.88 9.30
C SER A 285 22.68 -16.27 10.61
N GLN A 286 23.03 -14.98 10.62
CA GLN A 286 23.32 -14.21 11.83
C GLN A 286 22.14 -13.30 12.19
N ILE A 287 21.58 -12.59 11.20
CA ILE A 287 20.46 -11.65 11.36
C ILE A 287 19.21 -12.36 11.94
N GLU A 288 18.86 -13.54 11.42
CA GLU A 288 17.64 -14.28 11.83
C GLU A 288 17.70 -14.86 13.26
N LYS A 289 18.87 -14.85 13.91
CA LYS A 289 19.03 -15.27 15.32
C LYS A 289 18.45 -14.25 16.30
N SER A 290 18.58 -12.97 15.97
CA SER A 290 18.22 -11.85 16.86
C SER A 290 16.99 -11.08 16.37
N TYR A 291 16.67 -11.17 15.08
CA TYR A 291 15.69 -10.30 14.43
C TYR A 291 14.67 -11.12 13.63
N LYS A 292 13.43 -10.62 13.61
CA LYS A 292 12.38 -11.13 12.72
C LYS A 292 12.76 -10.84 11.26
N ILE A 293 12.41 -11.74 10.33
CA ILE A 293 12.54 -11.53 8.88
C ILE A 293 11.18 -11.16 8.25
N TRP A 294 11.17 -10.09 7.47
CA TRP A 294 10.10 -9.70 6.54
C TRP A 294 10.58 -9.96 5.11
N MET A 295 10.17 -11.08 4.52
CA MET A 295 10.67 -11.51 3.23
C MET A 295 9.76 -11.04 2.09
N ALA A 296 10.33 -10.50 1.02
CA ALA A 296 9.62 -10.25 -0.24
C ALA A 296 9.79 -11.44 -1.21
N TRP A 297 8.68 -12.06 -1.65
CA TRP A 297 8.72 -13.14 -2.64
C TRP A 297 7.37 -13.34 -3.36
N TYR A 298 7.27 -12.88 -4.61
CA TYR A 298 5.97 -12.75 -5.30
C TYR A 298 5.55 -13.95 -6.18
N ASN A 299 6.50 -14.75 -6.68
CA ASN A 299 6.24 -15.81 -7.67
C ASN A 299 5.92 -17.16 -7.01
N GLN A 300 4.96 -17.16 -6.10
CA GLN A 300 4.55 -18.32 -5.30
C GLN A 300 3.06 -18.65 -5.44
N ASN A 301 2.67 -19.86 -5.04
CA ASN A 301 1.28 -20.28 -5.04
C ASN A 301 0.50 -19.67 -3.86
N THR A 302 -0.09 -18.50 -4.08
CA THR A 302 -0.90 -17.77 -3.09
C THR A 302 -2.25 -18.42 -2.75
N SER A 303 -2.56 -19.62 -3.26
CA SER A 303 -3.77 -20.37 -2.91
C SER A 303 -3.83 -20.80 -1.44
N ASN A 304 -2.70 -20.77 -0.72
CA ASN A 304 -2.65 -21.07 0.72
C ASN A 304 -1.62 -20.20 1.47
N ILE A 305 -1.77 -18.87 1.41
CA ILE A 305 -0.91 -17.89 2.11
C ILE A 305 -0.74 -18.19 3.61
N ALA A 306 -1.76 -18.80 4.25
CA ALA A 306 -1.74 -19.14 5.68
C ALA A 306 -0.72 -20.23 6.06
N ASN A 307 -0.17 -20.99 5.11
CA ASN A 307 0.77 -22.08 5.39
C ASN A 307 2.25 -21.68 5.37
N GLY A 308 2.59 -20.44 5.01
CA GLY A 308 3.97 -20.02 4.71
C GLY A 308 4.30 -20.08 3.21
N PRO A 309 5.31 -19.32 2.76
CA PRO A 309 6.00 -19.60 1.49
C PRO A 309 6.78 -20.92 1.58
N ALA A 310 7.17 -21.49 0.43
CA ALA A 310 8.01 -22.69 0.40
C ALA A 310 9.49 -22.33 0.63
N TYR A 311 9.82 -21.94 1.87
CA TYR A 311 11.14 -21.45 2.30
C TYR A 311 11.51 -22.05 3.66
N ASP A 312 12.70 -22.64 3.78
CA ASP A 312 13.15 -23.34 4.98
C ASP A 312 13.81 -22.43 6.04
N GLY A 313 14.14 -21.17 5.68
CA GLY A 313 14.69 -20.16 6.59
C GLY A 313 13.60 -19.36 7.32
N GLN A 314 13.98 -18.43 8.21
CA GLN A 314 13.00 -17.68 8.97
C GLN A 314 12.15 -16.75 8.08
N CYS A 315 10.81 -16.79 8.25
CA CYS A 315 9.88 -15.84 7.65
C CYS A 315 8.78 -15.51 8.67
N ALA A 316 8.91 -14.37 9.35
CA ALA A 316 7.90 -13.90 10.32
C ALA A 316 6.78 -13.12 9.61
N MET A 317 7.13 -12.35 8.58
CA MET A 317 6.21 -11.64 7.70
C MET A 317 6.60 -11.91 6.23
N TRP A 318 5.61 -12.06 5.36
CA TRP A 318 5.80 -12.33 3.93
C TRP A 318 5.02 -11.32 3.08
N GLN A 319 5.76 -10.48 2.36
CA GLN A 319 5.23 -9.62 1.30
C GLN A 319 5.04 -10.48 0.05
N TYR A 320 3.81 -10.94 -0.17
CA TYR A 320 3.50 -12.02 -1.13
C TYR A 320 3.04 -11.50 -2.49
N THR A 321 2.71 -10.21 -2.62
CA THR A 321 2.48 -9.58 -3.93
C THR A 321 2.61 -8.06 -3.89
N ASN A 322 3.21 -7.48 -4.93
CA ASN A 322 3.17 -6.04 -5.22
C ASN A 322 2.02 -5.65 -6.17
N GLN A 323 1.12 -6.59 -6.47
CA GLN A 323 -0.04 -6.39 -7.36
C GLN A 323 -1.38 -6.40 -6.61
N GLY A 324 -1.39 -6.03 -5.32
CA GLY A 324 -2.61 -5.91 -4.52
C GLY A 324 -3.60 -4.90 -5.08
N THR A 325 -4.88 -5.15 -4.84
CA THR A 325 -5.97 -4.17 -5.05
C THR A 325 -6.81 -4.15 -3.78
N VAL A 326 -6.76 -3.06 -3.02
CA VAL A 326 -7.47 -2.88 -1.74
C VAL A 326 -8.40 -1.67 -1.87
N ALA A 327 -9.62 -1.75 -1.33
CA ALA A 327 -10.55 -0.63 -1.42
C ALA A 327 -10.00 0.59 -0.67
N GLY A 328 -10.21 1.79 -1.22
CA GLY A 328 -9.59 3.02 -0.72
C GLY A 328 -8.17 3.30 -1.21
N ILE A 329 -7.54 2.40 -1.96
CA ILE A 329 -6.23 2.61 -2.61
C ILE A 329 -6.40 2.59 -4.13
N SER A 330 -6.09 3.71 -4.80
CA SER A 330 -6.26 3.85 -6.27
C SER A 330 -5.11 3.26 -7.10
N LYS A 331 -4.03 2.84 -6.43
CA LYS A 331 -2.83 2.25 -7.02
C LYS A 331 -2.73 0.78 -6.66
N LYS A 332 -1.79 0.09 -7.31
CA LYS A 332 -1.28 -1.17 -6.78
C LYS A 332 -0.59 -0.93 -5.44
N VAL A 333 -0.73 -1.91 -4.56
CA VAL A 333 -0.21 -1.89 -3.21
C VAL A 333 0.41 -3.24 -2.92
N ASP A 334 1.45 -3.20 -2.10
CA ASP A 334 2.17 -4.33 -1.58
C ASP A 334 1.35 -4.96 -0.44
N VAL A 335 1.26 -6.29 -0.42
CA VAL A 335 0.35 -7.01 0.48
C VAL A 335 1.10 -8.09 1.26
N ASP A 336 0.88 -8.07 2.56
CA ASP A 336 1.60 -8.86 3.55
C ASP A 336 0.71 -9.88 4.24
N VAL A 337 1.34 -10.95 4.69
CA VAL A 337 0.85 -11.77 5.80
C VAL A 337 1.91 -11.76 6.90
N ALA A 338 1.48 -11.59 8.15
CA ALA A 338 2.31 -11.88 9.31
C ALA A 338 1.84 -13.18 9.94
N TYR A 339 2.77 -14.07 10.27
CA TYR A 339 2.51 -15.33 10.99
C TYR A 339 2.44 -15.13 12.51
N PHE A 340 2.21 -13.87 12.91
CA PHE A 340 2.02 -13.39 14.27
C PHE A 340 1.01 -12.23 14.26
N GLY A 341 0.46 -11.96 15.44
CA GLY A 341 -0.40 -10.81 15.70
C GLY A 341 -0.26 -10.36 17.16
N TYR A 342 -1.08 -9.40 17.58
CA TYR A 342 -1.02 -8.80 18.92
C TYR A 342 -2.39 -8.79 19.58
N ASN A 343 -2.45 -9.02 20.90
CA ASN A 343 -3.74 -9.09 21.63
C ASN A 343 -4.41 -7.71 21.81
N GLY A 344 -3.70 -6.62 21.50
CA GLY A 344 -4.16 -5.25 21.59
C GLY A 344 -3.44 -4.33 20.60
N THR A 345 -3.42 -3.04 20.92
CA THR A 345 -2.71 -1.98 20.20
C THR A 345 -1.81 -1.26 21.19
N GLU A 346 -0.54 -1.03 20.86
CA GLU A 346 0.44 -0.39 21.75
C GLU A 346 0.04 1.03 22.15
N THR A 347 0.63 1.53 23.24
CA THR A 347 0.57 2.96 23.57
C THR A 347 1.73 3.71 22.91
N ALA A 348 1.46 4.91 22.39
CA ALA A 348 2.52 5.83 21.96
C ALA A 348 3.49 6.12 23.11
N LYS A 349 4.80 6.17 22.82
CA LYS A 349 5.86 6.38 23.83
C LYS A 349 5.98 7.85 24.25
N ASP A 350 5.68 8.75 23.33
CA ASP A 350 5.36 10.14 23.62
C ASP A 350 3.84 10.32 23.53
N THR A 351 3.21 10.66 24.66
CA THR A 351 1.76 10.89 24.75
C THR A 351 1.38 12.37 24.68
N SER A 352 2.32 13.24 24.29
CA SER A 352 2.06 14.66 24.05
C SER A 352 1.17 14.91 22.82
N GLU A 353 0.61 16.12 22.72
CA GLU A 353 -0.31 16.47 21.64
C GLU A 353 0.39 16.50 20.28
N ARG A 354 0.00 15.57 19.40
CA ARG A 354 0.56 15.46 18.04
C ARG A 354 -0.19 16.35 17.06
N VAL A 355 0.56 16.98 16.16
CA VAL A 355 -0.01 17.82 15.08
C VAL A 355 -0.85 16.96 14.13
N THR A 356 -2.10 17.35 13.90
CA THR A 356 -2.98 16.72 12.92
C THR A 356 -2.38 16.77 11.52
N ALA A 357 -2.20 15.61 10.89
CA ALA A 357 -1.62 15.49 9.57
C ALA A 357 -2.69 15.51 8.47
N THR A 358 -2.41 16.25 7.39
CA THR A 358 -3.17 16.20 6.13
C THR A 358 -2.41 15.34 5.11
N ALA A 359 -3.13 14.66 4.22
CA ALA A 359 -2.51 13.94 3.12
C ALA A 359 -1.69 14.89 2.23
N ASP A 360 -0.51 14.44 1.80
CA ASP A 360 0.18 15.03 0.67
C ASP A 360 -0.57 14.66 -0.60
N VAL A 361 -1.39 15.61 -1.07
CA VAL A 361 -2.19 15.52 -2.30
C VAL A 361 -1.37 15.78 -3.57
N GLU A 362 -0.12 16.23 -3.44
CA GLU A 362 0.86 16.37 -4.53
C GLU A 362 1.80 15.15 -4.64
N ALA A 363 1.72 14.18 -3.71
CA ALA A 363 2.64 13.06 -3.56
C ALA A 363 2.97 12.29 -4.86
N LEU A 364 2.02 12.23 -5.79
CA LEU A 364 2.09 11.53 -7.08
C LEU A 364 2.31 12.46 -8.29
N MET A 365 2.63 13.73 -8.05
CA MET A 365 2.62 14.78 -9.08
C MET A 365 3.71 15.83 -8.84
N SER A 366 4.72 15.85 -9.71
CA SER A 366 5.73 16.92 -9.70
C SER A 366 5.12 18.25 -10.15
N PHE A 367 5.42 19.33 -9.41
CA PHE A 367 5.12 20.70 -9.77
C PHE A 367 6.42 21.52 -9.89
N ASP A 368 6.71 22.02 -11.09
CA ASP A 368 7.73 23.03 -11.32
C ASP A 368 7.32 24.33 -10.63
N THR A 369 8.20 24.89 -9.80
CA THR A 369 7.89 26.09 -9.02
C THR A 369 7.91 27.33 -9.91
N VAL A 370 6.84 28.11 -9.84
CA VAL A 370 6.65 29.41 -10.50
C VAL A 370 6.12 30.41 -9.49
N ASP A 371 6.19 31.70 -9.79
CA ASP A 371 5.57 32.76 -8.99
C ASP A 371 4.97 33.82 -9.91
N GLU A 372 3.71 33.64 -10.29
CA GLU A 372 3.03 34.47 -11.29
C GLU A 372 1.54 34.65 -10.98
N THR A 373 1.02 35.87 -11.16
CA THR A 373 -0.41 36.13 -11.00
C THR A 373 -1.18 35.67 -12.24
N VAL A 374 -2.25 34.90 -12.03
CA VAL A 374 -3.10 34.36 -13.10
C VAL A 374 -4.57 34.72 -12.89
N THR A 375 -5.32 34.79 -13.98
CA THR A 375 -6.79 34.79 -13.99
C THR A 375 -7.31 33.62 -14.83
N ALA A 376 -8.61 33.31 -14.72
CA ALA A 376 -9.23 32.35 -15.63
C ALA A 376 -9.51 33.01 -17.00
N LYS A 377 -9.34 32.26 -18.09
CA LYS A 377 -9.70 32.71 -19.47
C LYS A 377 -11.21 32.96 -19.62
N ASN A 378 -12.01 32.24 -18.84
CA ASN A 378 -13.47 32.34 -18.79
C ASN A 378 -13.97 32.11 -17.36
N SER A 379 -13.80 30.88 -16.88
CA SER A 379 -13.86 30.49 -15.47
C SER A 379 -13.11 29.16 -15.30
N THR A 380 -12.67 28.82 -14.09
CA THR A 380 -12.09 27.51 -13.78
C THR A 380 -12.41 27.09 -12.34
N ASN A 381 -12.58 25.79 -12.13
CA ASN A 381 -12.80 25.25 -10.80
C ASN A 381 -11.46 25.10 -10.07
N LEU A 382 -11.40 25.62 -8.85
CA LEU A 382 -10.33 25.43 -7.89
C LEU A 382 -10.73 24.27 -6.96
N ARG A 383 -9.87 23.26 -6.89
CA ARG A 383 -10.12 21.99 -6.19
C ARG A 383 -9.22 21.82 -4.98
N ASP A 384 -9.64 20.95 -4.08
CA ASP A 384 -8.91 20.46 -2.92
C ASP A 384 -7.62 19.68 -3.26
N LYS A 385 -7.60 19.00 -4.40
CA LYS A 385 -6.44 18.25 -4.94
C LYS A 385 -6.41 18.22 -6.47
N PRO A 386 -5.28 17.91 -7.12
CA PRO A 386 -5.17 17.87 -8.57
C PRO A 386 -5.75 16.56 -9.17
N SER A 387 -7.05 16.33 -8.95
CA SER A 387 -7.83 15.20 -9.49
C SER A 387 -9.16 15.69 -10.09
N GLN A 388 -9.72 14.94 -11.05
CA GLN A 388 -11.10 15.13 -11.50
C GLN A 388 -12.05 14.02 -11.04
N GLY A 389 -11.55 13.01 -10.32
CA GLY A 389 -12.35 11.91 -9.78
C GLY A 389 -13.30 12.35 -8.66
N ASP A 390 -14.18 11.43 -8.28
CA ASP A 390 -15.21 11.60 -7.23
C ASP A 390 -14.60 11.90 -5.84
N ASP A 391 -13.30 11.61 -5.71
CA ASP A 391 -12.48 11.83 -4.52
C ASP A 391 -11.94 13.26 -4.37
N SER A 392 -12.21 14.15 -5.34
CA SER A 392 -11.85 15.58 -5.31
C SER A 392 -13.06 16.50 -5.41
N LYS A 393 -13.09 17.49 -4.52
CA LYS A 393 -14.16 18.48 -4.40
C LYS A 393 -13.74 19.80 -5.06
N VAL A 394 -14.67 20.40 -5.78
CA VAL A 394 -14.58 21.81 -6.17
C VAL A 394 -14.87 22.65 -4.94
N VAL A 395 -13.93 23.51 -4.55
CA VAL A 395 -14.04 24.37 -3.36
C VAL A 395 -14.43 25.80 -3.74
N VAL A 396 -13.85 26.32 -4.82
CA VAL A 396 -14.10 27.67 -5.36
C VAL A 396 -14.15 27.62 -6.90
N THR A 397 -14.82 28.57 -7.56
CA THR A 397 -14.71 28.76 -9.01
C THR A 397 -14.16 30.15 -9.31
N LEU A 398 -12.92 30.23 -9.79
CA LEU A 398 -12.25 31.46 -10.20
C LEU A 398 -12.83 31.95 -11.53
N GLN A 399 -13.35 33.18 -11.58
CA GLN A 399 -13.85 33.82 -12.79
C GLN A 399 -12.75 34.59 -13.54
N ASN A 400 -12.95 34.88 -14.82
CA ASN A 400 -12.14 35.87 -15.53
C ASN A 400 -12.22 37.24 -14.82
N GLY A 401 -11.08 37.92 -14.69
CA GLY A 401 -10.93 39.16 -13.93
C GLY A 401 -10.69 38.97 -12.43
N GLN A 402 -10.97 37.80 -11.85
CA GLN A 402 -10.47 37.44 -10.52
C GLN A 402 -9.06 36.86 -10.64
N THR A 403 -8.18 37.18 -9.70
CA THR A 403 -6.79 36.72 -9.70
C THR A 403 -6.50 35.70 -8.61
N ALA A 404 -5.55 34.80 -8.88
CA ALA A 404 -4.91 33.92 -7.91
C ALA A 404 -3.40 33.89 -8.21
N GLN A 405 -2.57 33.55 -7.22
CA GLN A 405 -1.12 33.41 -7.44
C GLN A 405 -0.80 31.97 -7.82
N ARG A 406 -0.30 31.71 -9.03
CA ARG A 406 0.16 30.38 -9.42
C ARG A 406 1.55 30.16 -8.82
N THR A 407 1.66 29.09 -8.02
CA THR A 407 2.88 28.71 -7.28
C THR A 407 3.47 27.38 -7.74
N GLY A 408 2.86 26.75 -8.75
CA GLY A 408 3.39 25.54 -9.38
C GLY A 408 2.65 25.17 -10.67
N ILE A 409 3.37 24.56 -11.61
CA ILE A 409 2.80 23.95 -12.83
C ILE A 409 3.26 22.50 -12.90
N SER A 410 2.34 21.57 -13.18
CA SER A 410 2.67 20.17 -13.45
C SER A 410 2.48 19.85 -14.94
N SER A 411 3.39 19.02 -15.48
CA SER A 411 3.29 18.45 -16.83
C SER A 411 2.01 17.62 -17.04
N SER A 412 1.37 17.17 -15.95
CA SER A 412 0.05 16.54 -15.93
C SER A 412 -1.13 17.46 -16.30
N GLY A 413 -0.87 18.74 -16.59
CA GLY A 413 -1.90 19.72 -16.96
C GLY A 413 -2.57 20.44 -15.78
N TRP A 414 -2.04 20.27 -14.55
CA TRP A 414 -2.51 20.98 -13.36
C TRP A 414 -1.62 22.17 -12.99
N SER A 415 -2.25 23.20 -12.43
CA SER A 415 -1.61 24.36 -11.82
C SER A 415 -1.97 24.40 -10.34
N ARG A 416 -0.97 24.56 -9.48
CA ARG A 416 -1.15 24.88 -8.06
C ARG A 416 -1.29 26.39 -7.92
N VAL A 417 -2.38 26.84 -7.29
CA VAL A 417 -2.68 28.26 -7.11
C VAL A 417 -3.01 28.56 -5.64
N VAL A 418 -2.61 29.73 -5.18
CA VAL A 418 -2.97 30.27 -3.86
C VAL A 418 -3.99 31.39 -4.06
N LEU A 419 -5.12 31.28 -3.36
CA LEU A 419 -6.18 32.28 -3.32
C LEU A 419 -6.56 32.51 -1.85
N GLU A 420 -6.56 33.78 -1.41
CA GLU A 420 -6.86 34.18 -0.02
C GLU A 420 -6.01 33.43 1.04
N GLY A 421 -4.78 33.08 0.68
CA GLY A 421 -3.83 32.33 1.53
C GLY A 421 -4.05 30.81 1.55
N SER A 422 -5.08 30.28 0.89
CA SER A 422 -5.35 28.85 0.77
C SER A 422 -4.85 28.30 -0.57
N THR A 423 -4.24 27.10 -0.54
CA THR A 423 -3.79 26.38 -1.75
C THR A 423 -4.93 25.60 -2.39
N TYR A 424 -5.02 25.67 -3.72
CA TYR A 424 -5.96 24.93 -4.55
C TYR A 424 -5.31 24.48 -5.86
N TYR A 425 -6.01 23.60 -6.59
CA TYR A 425 -5.56 23.07 -7.87
C TYR A 425 -6.56 23.37 -8.99
N ALA A 426 -6.05 23.83 -10.13
CA ALA A 426 -6.84 24.17 -11.32
C ALA A 426 -6.23 23.53 -12.58
N VAL A 427 -7.06 23.29 -13.59
CA VAL A 427 -6.57 22.83 -14.90
C VAL A 427 -5.83 23.98 -15.59
N SER A 428 -4.55 23.80 -15.87
CA SER A 428 -3.62 24.82 -16.39
C SER A 428 -4.11 25.50 -17.67
N SER A 429 -4.78 24.76 -18.56
CA SER A 429 -5.26 25.26 -19.84
C SER A 429 -6.37 26.32 -19.72
N PHE A 430 -7.06 26.41 -18.57
CA PHE A 430 -8.08 27.44 -18.30
C PHE A 430 -7.52 28.71 -17.64
N LEU A 431 -6.24 28.74 -17.24
CA LEU A 431 -5.58 29.90 -16.66
C LEU A 431 -4.82 30.72 -17.71
N THR A 432 -4.61 32.01 -17.44
CA THR A 432 -3.78 32.92 -18.24
C THR A 432 -3.08 33.95 -17.33
N THR A 433 -1.87 34.34 -17.71
CA THR A 433 -1.13 35.47 -17.11
C THR A 433 -1.46 36.82 -17.75
N ASP A 434 -2.10 36.82 -18.93
CA ASP A 434 -2.68 38.05 -19.46
C ASP A 434 -3.95 38.38 -18.67
N LEU A 435 -3.76 39.22 -17.64
CA LEU A 435 -4.83 39.73 -16.78
C LEU A 435 -5.71 40.78 -17.49
N THR A 436 -5.33 41.22 -18.70
CA THR A 436 -6.10 42.13 -19.55
C THR A 436 -6.86 41.42 -20.67
N ALA A 437 -6.64 40.10 -20.83
CA ALA A 437 -7.36 39.28 -21.79
C ALA A 437 -8.87 39.41 -21.54
N PRO A 438 -9.65 39.93 -22.52
CA PRO A 438 -11.09 39.94 -22.39
C PRO A 438 -11.57 38.50 -22.24
N LYS A 439 -12.56 38.30 -21.36
CA LYS A 439 -13.27 37.02 -21.21
C LYS A 439 -13.51 36.43 -22.60
N GLN A 440 -12.92 35.28 -22.91
CA GLN A 440 -12.95 34.75 -24.27
C GLN A 440 -14.39 34.45 -24.66
N GLU A 441 -14.98 35.31 -25.50
CA GLU A 441 -16.36 35.14 -25.95
C GLU A 441 -16.49 33.77 -26.60
N THR A 442 -17.25 32.90 -25.95
CA THR A 442 -17.80 31.74 -26.63
C THR A 442 -18.80 32.29 -27.63
N GLU A 443 -18.40 32.34 -28.91
CA GLU A 443 -19.23 31.67 -29.90
C GLU A 443 -19.64 30.33 -29.26
N GLN A 444 -20.92 30.18 -28.94
CA GLN A 444 -21.38 28.86 -28.55
C GLN A 444 -21.20 27.97 -29.78
N PRO A 445 -20.47 26.85 -29.69
CA PRO A 445 -20.63 25.80 -30.67
C PRO A 445 -22.12 25.46 -30.70
N VAL A 446 -22.73 25.56 -31.88
CA VAL A 446 -24.16 25.26 -32.07
C VAL A 446 -24.45 23.91 -31.42
N THR A 447 -25.55 23.83 -30.64
CA THR A 447 -25.76 22.78 -29.64
C THR A 447 -25.76 21.36 -30.22
N THR A 448 -24.58 20.72 -30.22
CA THR A 448 -24.36 19.30 -30.50
C THR A 448 -23.53 18.68 -29.37
N SER A 449 -24.22 17.97 -28.46
CA SER A 449 -23.68 16.92 -27.56
C SER A 449 -22.20 17.02 -27.17
N GLY A 450 -21.87 17.86 -26.18
CA GLY A 450 -20.48 18.15 -25.83
C GLY A 450 -19.79 17.14 -24.92
N PHE A 451 -18.47 16.95 -25.13
CA PHE A 451 -17.55 16.25 -24.23
C PHE A 451 -16.33 17.11 -23.92
N LYS A 452 -15.73 16.90 -22.74
CA LYS A 452 -14.51 17.61 -22.31
C LYS A 452 -13.20 16.86 -22.65
N THR A 453 -13.31 15.65 -23.18
CA THR A 453 -12.19 14.86 -23.72
C THR A 453 -11.74 15.43 -25.06
N GLN A 454 -10.52 15.97 -25.13
CA GLN A 454 -9.91 16.35 -26.41
C GLN A 454 -9.42 15.09 -27.13
N PHE A 455 -9.60 15.04 -28.44
CA PHE A 455 -9.03 14.00 -29.30
C PHE A 455 -7.98 14.66 -30.18
N ALA A 456 -6.80 14.05 -30.31
CA ALA A 456 -5.86 14.38 -31.37
C ALA A 456 -6.50 13.93 -32.70
N ASP A 457 -6.71 14.87 -33.63
CA ASP A 457 -7.36 14.57 -34.90
C ASP A 457 -6.50 13.62 -35.75
N CYS A 458 -7.15 12.66 -36.40
CA CYS A 458 -6.54 11.71 -37.32
C CYS A 458 -7.51 11.40 -38.47
N ASN A 459 -7.08 10.60 -39.45
CA ASN A 459 -7.95 10.12 -40.52
C ASN A 459 -7.46 8.75 -41.00
N GLU A 460 -7.99 7.69 -40.40
CA GLU A 460 -7.56 6.31 -40.63
C GLU A 460 -8.77 5.39 -40.77
N THR A 461 -8.71 4.41 -41.66
CA THR A 461 -9.71 3.32 -41.71
C THR A 461 -9.44 2.35 -40.56
N VAL A 462 -10.44 2.05 -39.75
CA VAL A 462 -10.34 1.09 -38.64
C VAL A 462 -11.44 0.02 -38.73
N THR A 463 -11.12 -1.16 -38.22
CA THR A 463 -12.08 -2.25 -37.99
C THR A 463 -11.94 -2.77 -36.55
N ALA A 464 -12.95 -3.46 -36.04
CA ALA A 464 -12.84 -4.15 -34.76
C ALA A 464 -11.82 -5.30 -34.85
N LYS A 465 -11.17 -5.64 -33.74
CA LYS A 465 -10.39 -6.88 -33.64
C LYS A 465 -11.30 -8.11 -33.66
N ASP A 466 -12.43 -8.03 -32.96
CA ASP A 466 -13.50 -9.02 -32.92
C ASP A 466 -14.86 -8.29 -32.97
N ILE A 467 -15.23 -7.58 -31.89
CA ILE A 467 -16.42 -6.72 -31.84
C ILE A 467 -16.20 -5.53 -30.89
N VAL A 468 -16.78 -4.36 -31.17
CA VAL A 468 -16.74 -3.19 -30.27
C VAL A 468 -18.02 -2.36 -30.33
N ASN A 469 -18.50 -1.92 -29.16
CA ASN A 469 -19.65 -1.02 -29.05
C ASN A 469 -19.25 0.43 -29.32
N LEU A 470 -20.01 1.09 -30.19
CA LEU A 470 -19.91 2.51 -30.51
C LEU A 470 -20.97 3.27 -29.71
N ARG A 471 -20.53 4.24 -28.91
CA ARG A 471 -21.35 4.98 -27.93
C ARG A 471 -21.56 6.43 -28.31
N SER A 472 -22.64 7.00 -27.80
CA SER A 472 -22.97 8.43 -27.89
C SER A 472 -22.03 9.32 -27.05
N LYS A 473 -21.38 8.77 -26.02
CA LYS A 473 -20.36 9.45 -25.21
C LYS A 473 -19.07 8.59 -25.10
N PRO A 474 -17.88 9.19 -24.96
CA PRO A 474 -16.64 8.49 -24.62
C PRO A 474 -16.60 8.13 -23.11
N SER A 475 -17.56 7.33 -22.66
CA SER A 475 -17.66 6.83 -21.28
C SER A 475 -18.39 5.49 -21.24
N VAL A 476 -18.11 4.67 -20.24
CA VAL A 476 -18.86 3.43 -19.92
C VAL A 476 -19.68 3.52 -18.63
N THR A 477 -19.58 4.64 -17.89
CA THR A 477 -20.19 4.86 -16.56
C THR A 477 -21.15 6.05 -16.49
N ASP A 478 -21.10 6.97 -17.44
CA ASP A 478 -22.05 8.09 -17.57
C ASP A 478 -23.43 7.55 -17.99
N GLU A 479 -24.49 7.87 -17.25
CA GLU A 479 -25.83 7.30 -17.45
C GLU A 479 -26.46 7.66 -18.81
N ASP A 480 -26.08 8.79 -19.41
CA ASP A 480 -26.51 9.14 -20.77
C ASP A 480 -25.71 8.39 -21.86
N SER A 481 -24.64 7.64 -21.50
CA SER A 481 -23.72 6.99 -22.45
C SER A 481 -24.31 5.71 -23.06
N THR A 482 -25.29 5.91 -23.92
CA THR A 482 -25.95 4.86 -24.70
C THR A 482 -25.02 4.24 -25.74
N VAL A 483 -25.14 2.93 -25.94
CA VAL A 483 -24.59 2.25 -27.12
C VAL A 483 -25.52 2.57 -28.29
N ALA A 484 -24.99 3.18 -29.34
CA ALA A 484 -25.74 3.59 -30.53
C ALA A 484 -25.59 2.59 -31.69
N ALA A 485 -24.44 1.95 -31.79
CA ALA A 485 -24.14 0.92 -32.78
C ALA A 485 -23.06 -0.05 -32.25
N THR A 486 -22.77 -1.11 -33.01
CA THR A 486 -21.71 -2.07 -32.74
C THR A 486 -20.99 -2.35 -34.05
N LEU A 487 -19.65 -2.38 -34.00
CA LEU A 487 -18.76 -2.62 -35.15
C LEU A 487 -18.12 -4.00 -35.00
N SER A 488 -18.18 -4.83 -36.04
CA SER A 488 -17.63 -6.21 -36.04
C SER A 488 -16.32 -6.28 -36.83
N SER A 489 -15.54 -7.36 -36.65
CA SER A 489 -14.31 -7.60 -37.39
C SER A 489 -14.63 -7.84 -38.87
N GLY A 490 -14.16 -6.93 -39.73
CA GLY A 490 -14.51 -6.86 -41.15
C GLY A 490 -15.41 -5.67 -41.51
N ASP A 491 -16.18 -5.13 -40.57
CA ASP A 491 -16.85 -3.84 -40.74
C ASP A 491 -15.84 -2.70 -40.58
N THR A 492 -15.98 -1.60 -41.32
CA THR A 492 -15.07 -0.45 -41.25
C THR A 492 -15.75 0.82 -40.74
N ALA A 493 -14.97 1.65 -40.05
CA ALA A 493 -15.30 3.01 -39.64
C ALA A 493 -14.10 3.94 -39.89
N THR A 494 -14.32 5.24 -40.02
CA THR A 494 -13.23 6.21 -40.14
C THR A 494 -12.88 6.75 -38.76
N ARG A 495 -11.68 6.47 -38.25
CA ARG A 495 -11.18 7.06 -37.01
C ARG A 495 -10.78 8.50 -37.27
N THR A 496 -11.56 9.44 -36.72
CA THR A 496 -11.37 10.88 -36.91
C THR A 496 -10.60 11.53 -35.75
N GLY A 497 -10.41 10.84 -34.62
CA GLY A 497 -9.51 11.30 -33.57
C GLY A 497 -9.22 10.24 -32.51
N ILE A 498 -8.09 10.39 -31.82
CA ILE A 498 -7.63 9.51 -30.74
C ILE A 498 -7.39 10.33 -29.48
N ASN A 499 -7.89 9.87 -28.35
CA ASN A 499 -7.44 10.30 -27.03
C ASN A 499 -6.63 9.15 -26.40
N THR A 500 -5.34 9.37 -26.23
CA THR A 500 -4.40 8.41 -25.62
C THR A 500 -4.61 8.26 -24.11
N ASP A 501 -4.89 9.37 -23.44
CA ASP A 501 -4.81 9.51 -21.97
C ASP A 501 -5.94 8.77 -21.25
N TYR A 502 -7.09 8.67 -21.91
CA TYR A 502 -8.29 7.94 -21.48
C TYR A 502 -8.61 6.73 -22.37
N GLY A 503 -7.83 6.48 -23.43
CA GLY A 503 -7.93 5.29 -24.29
C GLY A 503 -9.17 5.23 -25.20
N TRP A 504 -9.68 6.38 -25.66
CA TRP A 504 -10.87 6.46 -26.52
C TRP A 504 -10.55 6.91 -27.95
N SER A 505 -11.28 6.36 -28.92
CA SER A 505 -11.30 6.79 -30.32
C SER A 505 -12.63 7.47 -30.64
N ARG A 506 -12.56 8.60 -31.33
CA ARG A 506 -13.70 9.22 -32.04
C ARG A 506 -13.74 8.63 -33.46
N VAL A 507 -14.88 8.09 -33.86
CA VAL A 507 -15.08 7.45 -35.17
C VAL A 507 -16.30 8.03 -35.87
N GLU A 508 -16.24 8.12 -37.19
CA GLU A 508 -17.41 8.28 -38.07
C GLU A 508 -17.85 6.90 -38.54
N TYR A 509 -19.12 6.56 -38.29
CA TYR A 509 -19.73 5.31 -38.72
C TYR A 509 -21.19 5.57 -39.13
N ASN A 510 -21.56 5.14 -40.35
CA ASN A 510 -22.88 5.40 -40.95
C ASN A 510 -23.34 6.88 -40.92
N GLY A 511 -22.39 7.83 -40.96
CA GLY A 511 -22.65 9.28 -40.89
C GLY A 511 -22.97 9.79 -39.49
N GLN A 512 -22.53 9.09 -38.44
CA GLN A 512 -22.62 9.52 -37.05
C GLN A 512 -21.23 9.54 -36.39
N THR A 513 -20.93 10.63 -35.70
CA THR A 513 -19.80 10.72 -34.77
C THR A 513 -20.10 9.90 -33.52
N LEU A 514 -19.32 8.84 -33.29
CA LEU A 514 -19.47 7.93 -32.15
C LEU A 514 -18.11 7.67 -31.48
N TYR A 515 -18.14 7.07 -30.29
CA TYR A 515 -16.96 6.84 -29.46
C TYR A 515 -16.81 5.38 -29.06
N CYS A 516 -15.59 4.86 -29.11
CA CYS A 516 -15.27 3.49 -28.67
C CYS A 516 -13.87 3.40 -28.06
N VAL A 517 -13.61 2.35 -27.28
CA VAL A 517 -12.30 2.15 -26.62
C VAL A 517 -11.25 1.74 -27.65
N SER A 518 -10.16 2.51 -27.75
CA SER A 518 -9.15 2.40 -28.81
C SER A 518 -8.48 1.04 -28.90
N SER A 519 -8.35 0.32 -27.78
CA SER A 519 -7.67 -0.97 -27.70
C SER A 519 -8.40 -2.11 -28.44
N TYR A 520 -9.71 -1.99 -28.70
CA TYR A 520 -10.48 -2.97 -29.47
C TYR A 520 -10.46 -2.74 -30.98
N LEU A 521 -9.92 -1.61 -31.45
CA LEU A 521 -9.74 -1.33 -32.87
C LEU A 521 -8.38 -1.83 -33.37
N ARG A 522 -8.29 -2.06 -34.68
CA ARG A 522 -7.05 -2.09 -35.46
C ARG A 522 -7.22 -1.18 -36.68
N VAL A 523 -6.13 -0.56 -37.12
CA VAL A 523 -6.08 0.12 -38.43
C VAL A 523 -6.16 -0.93 -39.52
N VAL A 524 -6.81 -0.59 -40.63
CA VAL A 524 -6.80 -1.34 -41.88
C VAL A 524 -5.88 -0.61 -42.86
N GLU A 525 -4.86 -1.31 -43.35
CA GLU A 525 -3.95 -0.83 -44.41
C GLU A 525 -4.61 -0.91 -45.80
#